data_AF-A0A815DE10-F1
#
_entry.id   AF-A0A815DE10-F1
#
_cell.length_a   1.000
_cell.length_b   1.000
_cell.length_c   1.000
_cell.angle_alpha   90.00
_cell.angle_beta   90.00
_cell.angle_gamma   90.00
#
_symmetry.space_group_name_H-M   'P 1'
#
loop_
_entity.id
_entity.type
_entity.pdbx_description
1 polymer ?
#
loop_
_entity_poly.entity_id
_entity_poly.type
_entity_poly.pdbx_seq_one_letter_code
_entity_poly.pdbx_strand_id
1 'polypeptide(L)'
;MTSSLIDTLDLAAIILNRWIVLAIFITGIIGNSINIIIFSRGIFVKQSCSLYFLAASVNNLVMFFIGLLTRMLDDGFQLDIFDGASNVYCKIRTYLVYTLFAISSWYFVCASIDRLYSTNQSALKRQKICSTRMAIQCIGLTIVSCLLVHIHVLVYYQYFYKLDVHNQLSWTCTTNDTTYNMFFAIFMLNFYSLLPPLLMSILGILTLKNIRQSRILVNPSTMTPIPVRRDKQQLIKSLSVQILVLSILTIPHSCYWMYIAFTSTQSSAKSVSVRAWEKFILHIVRVLLYVNYGSSFYIQLCISKTFRREFVKIVDNITRHWRNFF
;
A
#
# COMPACT_ATOMS: atom_id res chain seq x y z
N MET A 1 15.70 17.04 32.63
CA MET A 1 15.24 15.66 32.33
C MET A 1 14.24 15.61 31.18
N THR A 2 13.26 16.52 31.10
CA THR A 2 12.32 16.57 29.96
C THR A 2 13.00 16.97 28.65
N SER A 3 13.92 17.94 28.64
CA SER A 3 14.69 18.34 27.45
C SER A 3 15.52 17.20 26.87
N SER A 4 16.33 16.54 27.70
CA SER A 4 17.19 15.41 27.27
C SER A 4 16.40 14.23 26.67
N LEU A 5 15.17 13.98 27.14
CA LEU A 5 14.31 12.95 26.56
C LEU A 5 13.81 13.35 25.16
N ILE A 6 13.38 14.60 25.00
CA ILE A 6 12.88 15.11 23.71
C ILE A 6 13.99 15.04 22.67
N ASP A 7 15.19 15.50 23.01
CA ASP A 7 16.35 15.48 22.11
C ASP A 7 16.72 14.05 21.71
N THR A 8 16.65 13.10 22.65
CA THR A 8 16.90 11.68 22.37
C THR A 8 15.85 11.09 21.42
N LEU A 9 14.56 11.43 21.60
CA LEU A 9 13.49 10.94 20.74
C LEU A 9 13.55 11.56 19.32
N ASP A 10 13.85 12.86 19.22
CA ASP A 10 14.05 13.52 17.92
C ASP A 10 15.26 12.93 17.19
N LEU A 11 16.39 12.72 17.87
CA LEU A 11 17.56 12.06 17.30
C LEU A 11 17.24 10.64 16.83
N ALA A 12 16.52 9.85 17.65
CA ALA A 12 16.10 8.51 17.29
C ALA A 12 15.18 8.51 16.07
N ALA A 13 14.25 9.47 15.98
CA ALA A 13 13.39 9.65 14.82
C ALA A 13 14.22 9.95 13.57
N ILE A 14 15.19 10.87 13.63
CA ILE A 14 16.04 11.22 12.49
C ILE A 14 16.83 9.99 12.00
N ILE A 15 17.47 9.25 12.91
CA ILE A 15 18.23 8.04 12.57
C ILE A 15 17.32 6.99 11.89
N LEU A 16 16.12 6.78 12.44
CA LEU A 16 15.13 5.87 11.89
C LEU A 16 14.66 6.31 10.49
N ASN A 17 14.30 7.58 10.29
CA ASN A 17 13.85 8.09 8.98
C ASN A 17 15.01 8.25 7.98
N ARG A 18 16.26 8.28 8.43
CA ARG A 18 17.41 8.31 7.52
C ARG A 18 17.75 6.92 7.00
N TRP A 19 18.00 5.97 7.90
CA TRP A 19 18.55 4.67 7.50
C TRP A 19 17.48 3.63 7.17
N ILE A 20 16.45 3.50 8.01
CA ILE A 20 15.41 2.48 7.80
C ILE A 20 14.55 2.85 6.59
N VAL A 21 14.13 4.12 6.48
CA VAL A 21 13.36 4.58 5.32
C VAL A 21 14.16 4.53 4.03
N LEU A 22 15.46 4.87 4.04
CA LEU A 22 16.31 4.73 2.85
C LEU A 22 16.41 3.27 2.39
N ALA A 23 16.59 2.34 3.33
CA ALA A 23 16.57 0.91 3.01
C ALA A 23 15.23 0.48 2.39
N ILE A 24 14.10 0.93 2.96
CA ILE A 24 12.75 0.67 2.43
C ILE A 24 12.56 1.29 1.04
N PHE A 25 13.08 2.49 0.81
CA PHE A 25 13.00 3.17 -0.47
C PHE A 25 13.75 2.41 -1.56
N ILE A 26 15.00 2.03 -1.31
CA ILE A 26 15.83 1.26 -2.26
C ILE A 26 15.19 -0.10 -2.55
N THR A 27 14.85 -0.85 -1.50
CA THR A 27 14.22 -2.18 -1.64
C THR A 27 12.86 -2.10 -2.31
N GLY A 28 12.06 -1.08 -1.98
CA GLY A 28 10.74 -0.83 -2.56
C GLY A 28 10.80 -0.49 -4.05
N ILE A 29 11.74 0.36 -4.48
CA ILE A 29 11.94 0.68 -5.91
C ILE A 29 12.38 -0.55 -6.68
N ILE A 30 13.39 -1.28 -6.19
CA ILE A 30 13.90 -2.49 -6.84
C ILE A 30 12.78 -3.52 -6.97
N GLY A 31 12.08 -3.82 -5.87
CA GLY A 31 11.01 -4.81 -5.84
C GLY A 31 9.85 -4.46 -6.77
N ASN A 32 9.33 -3.22 -6.72
CA ASN A 32 8.23 -2.82 -7.58
C ASN A 32 8.64 -2.73 -9.05
N SER A 33 9.87 -2.32 -9.36
CA SER A 33 10.39 -2.32 -10.74
C SER A 33 10.47 -3.73 -11.31
N ILE A 34 10.98 -4.69 -10.54
CA ILE A 34 11.03 -6.10 -10.96
C ILE A 34 9.63 -6.67 -11.13
N ASN A 35 8.68 -6.36 -10.22
CA ASN A 35 7.28 -6.75 -10.39
C ASN A 35 6.71 -6.22 -11.71
N ILE A 36 6.93 -4.94 -12.02
CA ILE A 36 6.46 -4.33 -13.27
C ILE A 36 7.05 -5.09 -14.47
N ILE A 37 8.35 -5.35 -14.49
CA ILE A 37 9.01 -6.08 -15.58
C ILE A 37 8.41 -7.48 -15.74
N ILE A 38 8.23 -8.23 -14.64
CA ILE A 38 7.70 -9.59 -14.68
C ILE A 38 6.24 -9.61 -15.14
N PHE A 39 5.37 -8.79 -14.54
CA PHE A 39 3.95 -8.78 -14.88
C PHE A 39 3.66 -8.19 -16.27
N SER A 40 4.58 -7.40 -16.83
CA SER A 40 4.48 -6.91 -18.20
C SER A 40 4.83 -7.99 -19.25
N ARG A 41 5.32 -9.17 -18.84
CA ARG A 41 5.58 -10.28 -19.78
C ARG A 41 4.29 -10.90 -20.30
N GLY A 42 4.34 -11.40 -21.54
CA GLY A 42 3.17 -11.93 -22.25
C GLY A 42 2.44 -13.09 -21.56
N ILE A 43 3.08 -13.81 -20.62
CA ILE A 43 2.43 -14.86 -19.82
C ILE A 43 1.46 -14.27 -18.79
N PHE A 44 1.79 -13.11 -18.22
CA PHE A 44 1.03 -12.44 -17.16
C PHE A 44 0.06 -11.40 -17.70
N VAL A 45 0.41 -10.63 -18.74
CA VAL A 45 -0.50 -9.63 -19.35
C VAL A 45 -1.79 -10.26 -19.89
N LYS A 46 -1.73 -11.54 -20.30
CA LYS A 46 -2.91 -12.30 -20.74
C LYS A 46 -3.83 -12.71 -19.58
N GLN A 47 -3.42 -12.56 -18.32
CA GLN A 47 -4.18 -12.91 -17.14
C GLN A 47 -4.73 -11.64 -16.50
N SER A 48 -6.06 -11.50 -16.45
CA SER A 48 -6.75 -10.34 -15.85
C SER A 48 -6.28 -10.05 -14.42
N CYS A 49 -6.17 -11.09 -13.58
CA CYS A 49 -5.69 -10.97 -12.19
C CYS A 49 -4.30 -10.30 -12.10
N SER A 50 -3.37 -10.66 -12.99
CA SER A 50 -2.01 -10.13 -12.99
C SER A 50 -1.93 -8.65 -13.37
N LEU A 51 -2.91 -8.13 -14.12
CA LEU A 51 -2.99 -6.71 -14.45
C LEU A 51 -3.22 -5.84 -13.19
N TYR A 52 -3.98 -6.34 -12.21
CA TYR A 52 -4.15 -5.62 -10.93
C TYR A 52 -2.85 -5.58 -10.12
N PHE A 53 -2.07 -6.66 -10.12
CA PHE A 53 -0.75 -6.67 -9.48
C PHE A 53 0.25 -5.75 -10.19
N LEU A 54 0.18 -5.67 -11.51
CA LEU A 54 0.96 -4.72 -12.32
C LEU A 54 0.58 -3.28 -11.95
N ALA A 55 -0.70 -2.95 -11.97
CA ALA A 55 -1.20 -1.62 -11.62
C ALA A 55 -0.85 -1.23 -10.18
N ALA A 56 -0.95 -2.16 -9.23
CA ALA A 56 -0.51 -1.96 -7.86
C ALA A 56 1.00 -1.69 -7.77
N SER A 57 1.83 -2.41 -8.54
CA SER A 57 3.28 -2.19 -8.53
C SER A 57 3.66 -0.82 -9.11
N VAL A 58 2.97 -0.37 -10.16
CA VAL A 58 3.14 0.99 -10.70
C VAL A 58 2.71 2.04 -9.66
N ASN A 59 1.54 1.87 -9.05
CA ASN A 59 1.05 2.79 -8.02
C ASN A 59 2.00 2.85 -6.81
N ASN A 60 2.50 1.71 -6.34
CA ASN A 60 3.48 1.63 -5.26
C ASN A 60 4.77 2.36 -5.61
N LEU A 61 5.26 2.25 -6.85
CA LEU A 61 6.44 2.96 -7.31
C LEU A 61 6.23 4.48 -7.29
N VAL A 62 5.09 4.95 -7.80
CA VAL A 62 4.70 6.37 -7.74
C VAL A 62 4.60 6.84 -6.30
N MET A 63 4.03 6.03 -5.40
CA MET A 63 3.94 6.30 -3.97
C MET A 63 5.34 6.46 -3.35
N PHE A 64 6.31 5.61 -3.70
CA PHE A 64 7.69 5.77 -3.21
C PHE A 64 8.30 7.11 -3.61
N PHE A 65 8.09 7.58 -4.84
CA PHE A 65 8.63 8.86 -5.30
C PHE A 65 7.87 10.08 -4.75
N ILE A 66 6.54 10.05 -4.69
CA ILE A 66 5.74 11.20 -4.24
C ILE A 66 5.67 11.25 -2.71
N GLY A 67 5.44 10.11 -2.06
CA GLY A 67 5.27 9.99 -0.61
C GLY A 67 6.59 9.78 0.14
N LEU A 68 7.28 8.67 -0.14
CA LEU A 68 8.43 8.27 0.69
C LEU A 68 9.65 9.15 0.48
N LEU A 69 10.00 9.48 -0.76
CA LEU A 69 11.18 10.30 -1.07
C LEU A 69 11.07 11.69 -0.44
N THR A 70 9.93 12.37 -0.65
CA THR A 70 9.71 13.70 -0.07
C THR A 70 9.76 13.67 1.46
N ARG A 71 9.28 12.59 2.08
CA ARG A 71 9.36 12.38 3.52
C ARG A 71 10.78 12.08 4.00
N MET A 72 11.51 11.25 3.27
CA MET A 72 12.88 10.84 3.62
C MET A 72 13.82 12.05 3.65
N LEU A 73 13.69 12.91 2.64
CA LEU A 73 14.49 14.13 2.51
C LEU A 73 14.19 15.12 3.66
N ASP A 74 12.92 15.31 4.01
CA ASP A 74 12.48 16.17 5.10
C ASP A 74 12.79 15.58 6.50
N ASP A 75 12.15 14.48 6.89
CA ASP A 75 12.26 13.92 8.24
C ASP A 75 13.62 13.26 8.53
N GLY A 76 14.31 12.74 7.50
CA GLY A 76 15.53 11.95 7.65
C GLY A 76 16.81 12.74 7.38
N PHE A 77 16.84 13.48 6.28
CA PHE A 77 17.99 14.31 5.91
C PHE A 77 17.88 15.75 6.38
N GLN A 78 16.74 16.16 6.95
CA GLN A 78 16.48 17.53 7.40
C GLN A 78 16.75 18.55 6.29
N LEU A 79 16.54 18.13 5.05
CA LEU A 79 16.55 19.00 3.90
C LEU A 79 15.18 19.64 3.87
N ASP A 80 15.12 20.93 4.20
CA ASP A 80 13.89 21.69 4.17
C ASP A 80 13.49 21.96 2.71
N ILE A 81 13.03 20.90 2.04
CA ILE A 81 12.39 20.97 0.72
C ILE A 81 11.08 21.78 0.80
N PHE A 82 10.65 22.10 2.02
CA PHE A 82 9.39 22.71 2.34
C PHE A 82 9.55 24.14 2.89
N ASP A 83 10.77 24.68 2.94
CA ASP A 83 10.97 26.08 3.31
C ASP A 83 10.33 26.96 2.22
N GLY A 84 9.24 27.65 2.57
CA GLY A 84 8.39 28.35 1.60
C GLY A 84 7.38 27.47 0.84
N ALA A 85 7.08 26.25 1.31
CA ALA A 85 6.05 25.42 0.69
C ALA A 85 4.71 26.17 0.64
N SER A 86 4.11 26.24 -0.55
CA SER A 86 2.81 26.88 -0.69
C SER A 86 1.71 26.03 -0.03
N ASN A 87 0.66 26.69 0.44
CA ASN A 87 -0.57 26.02 0.87
C ASN A 87 -1.11 25.05 -0.21
N VAL A 88 -0.90 25.40 -1.48
CA VAL A 88 -1.23 24.56 -2.64
C VAL A 88 -0.42 23.26 -2.63
N TYR A 89 0.89 23.33 -2.41
CA TYR A 89 1.74 22.15 -2.36
C TYR A 89 1.35 21.20 -1.22
N CYS A 90 1.14 21.73 0.00
CA CYS A 90 0.67 20.95 1.16
C CYS A 90 -0.61 20.17 0.83
N LYS A 91 -1.61 20.85 0.24
CA LYS A 91 -2.88 20.24 -0.16
C LYS A 91 -2.70 19.16 -1.21
N ILE A 92 -2.04 19.47 -2.32
CA ILE A 92 -1.87 18.56 -3.46
C ILE A 92 -1.06 17.32 -3.05
N ARG A 93 0.07 17.51 -2.37
CA ARG A 93 0.90 16.40 -1.92
C ARG A 93 0.12 15.47 -1.00
N THR A 94 -0.55 16.03 0.00
CA THR A 94 -1.30 15.25 0.99
C THR A 94 -2.45 14.49 0.34
N TYR A 95 -3.18 15.13 -0.57
CA TYR A 95 -4.21 14.51 -1.38
C TYR A 95 -3.68 13.34 -2.21
N LEU A 96 -2.58 13.54 -2.93
CA LEU A 96 -1.95 12.49 -3.75
C LEU A 96 -1.48 11.33 -2.89
N VAL A 97 -0.80 11.58 -1.77
CA VAL A 97 -0.30 10.53 -0.88
C VAL A 97 -1.44 9.66 -0.34
N TYR A 98 -2.51 10.25 0.19
CA TYR A 98 -3.64 9.46 0.70
C TYR A 98 -4.38 8.71 -0.42
N THR A 99 -4.53 9.33 -1.59
CA THR A 99 -5.12 8.67 -2.76
C THR A 99 -4.30 7.45 -3.19
N LEU A 100 -2.98 7.63 -3.36
CA LEU A 100 -2.05 6.57 -3.74
C LEU A 100 -2.02 5.46 -2.69
N PHE A 101 -2.17 5.79 -1.41
CA PHE A 101 -2.27 4.78 -0.38
C PHE A 101 -3.47 3.86 -0.62
N ALA A 102 -4.65 4.43 -0.86
CA ALA A 102 -5.86 3.64 -1.08
C ALA A 102 -5.82 2.79 -2.35
N ILE A 103 -5.31 3.32 -3.47
CA ILE A 103 -5.40 2.66 -4.79
C ILE A 103 -4.88 1.21 -4.76
N SER A 104 -3.72 0.95 -4.15
CA SER A 104 -3.12 -0.39 -4.12
C SER A 104 -3.96 -1.42 -3.38
N SER A 105 -4.56 -1.07 -2.24
CA SER A 105 -5.39 -2.02 -1.48
C SER A 105 -6.67 -2.37 -2.26
N TRP A 106 -7.26 -1.39 -2.94
CA TRP A 106 -8.42 -1.60 -3.79
C TRP A 106 -8.12 -2.43 -5.05
N TYR A 107 -6.92 -2.32 -5.63
CA TYR A 107 -6.48 -3.26 -6.67
C TYR A 107 -6.42 -4.71 -6.17
N PHE A 108 -5.99 -4.95 -4.93
CA PHE A 108 -6.01 -6.29 -4.36
C PHE A 108 -7.43 -6.80 -4.08
N VAL A 109 -8.38 -5.91 -3.75
CA VAL A 109 -9.81 -6.24 -3.68
C VAL A 109 -10.32 -6.65 -5.07
N CYS A 110 -10.05 -5.85 -6.12
CA CYS A 110 -10.42 -6.18 -7.49
C CYS A 110 -9.79 -7.51 -7.96
N ALA A 111 -8.52 -7.75 -7.62
CA ALA A 111 -7.85 -9.01 -7.90
C ALA A 111 -8.52 -10.20 -7.19
N SER A 112 -9.03 -9.99 -5.97
CA SER A 112 -9.78 -11.01 -5.21
C SER A 112 -11.15 -11.28 -5.82
N ILE A 113 -11.83 -10.25 -6.35
CA ILE A 113 -13.09 -10.39 -7.10
C ILE A 113 -12.84 -11.19 -8.39
N ASP A 114 -11.85 -10.79 -9.18
CA ASP A 114 -11.45 -11.51 -10.40
C ASP A 114 -11.15 -12.99 -10.09
N ARG A 115 -10.45 -13.21 -8.98
CA ARG A 115 -10.10 -14.54 -8.52
C ARG A 115 -11.33 -15.39 -8.15
N LEU A 116 -12.30 -14.82 -7.45
CA LEU A 116 -13.57 -15.48 -7.14
C LEU A 116 -14.28 -15.93 -8.43
N TYR A 117 -14.44 -15.04 -9.40
CA TYR A 117 -15.10 -15.36 -10.67
C TYR A 117 -14.30 -16.33 -11.54
N SER A 118 -12.97 -16.32 -11.44
CA SER A 118 -12.11 -17.27 -12.16
C SER A 118 -12.31 -18.73 -11.72
N THR A 119 -12.89 -18.92 -10.53
CA THR A 119 -13.22 -20.22 -9.92
C THR A 119 -14.71 -20.56 -10.00
N ASN A 120 -15.52 -19.69 -10.62
CA ASN A 120 -16.95 -19.92 -10.82
C ASN A 120 -17.18 -20.96 -11.93
N GLN A 121 -18.20 -21.79 -11.77
CA GLN A 121 -18.59 -22.84 -12.72
C GLN A 121 -19.16 -22.26 -14.01
N SER A 122 -19.83 -21.10 -13.94
CA SER A 122 -20.40 -20.44 -15.11
C SER A 122 -19.30 -19.90 -16.05
N ALA A 123 -19.16 -20.54 -17.21
CA ALA A 123 -18.17 -20.14 -18.23
C ALA A 123 -18.41 -18.72 -18.76
N LEU A 124 -19.67 -18.32 -18.94
CA LEU A 124 -20.05 -16.97 -19.39
C LEU A 124 -19.63 -15.89 -18.39
N LYS A 125 -19.92 -16.08 -17.09
CA LYS A 125 -19.51 -15.14 -16.04
C LYS A 125 -17.99 -15.02 -15.96
N ARG A 126 -17.28 -16.16 -16.05
CA ARG A 126 -15.82 -16.20 -16.07
C ARG A 126 -15.23 -15.44 -17.26
N GLN A 127 -15.74 -15.66 -18.48
CA GLN A 127 -15.22 -15.01 -19.68
C GLN A 127 -15.43 -13.50 -19.67
N LYS A 128 -16.59 -13.04 -19.21
CA LYS A 128 -16.92 -11.60 -19.16
C LYS A 128 -16.08 -10.87 -18.11
N ILE A 129 -16.04 -11.39 -16.89
CA ILE A 129 -15.43 -10.71 -15.73
C ILE A 129 -13.92 -10.86 -15.72
N CYS A 130 -13.38 -12.06 -16.00
CA CYS A 130 -11.94 -12.30 -16.03
C CYS A 130 -11.30 -11.95 -17.38
N SER A 131 -11.82 -10.93 -18.07
CA SER A 131 -11.25 -10.41 -19.31
C SER A 131 -10.26 -9.29 -19.01
N THR A 132 -9.22 -9.16 -19.84
CA THR A 132 -8.24 -8.07 -19.72
C THR A 132 -8.90 -6.70 -19.89
N ARG A 133 -9.89 -6.59 -20.78
CA ARG A 133 -10.70 -5.37 -20.98
C ARG A 133 -11.42 -4.96 -19.70
N MET A 134 -12.09 -5.89 -19.03
CA MET A 134 -12.76 -5.60 -17.76
C MET A 134 -11.76 -5.20 -16.68
N ALA A 135 -10.60 -5.87 -16.60
CA ALA A 135 -9.56 -5.52 -15.65
C ALA A 135 -9.05 -4.08 -15.83
N ILE A 136 -8.79 -3.66 -17.08
CA ILE A 136 -8.37 -2.28 -17.39
C ILE A 136 -9.47 -1.27 -17.01
N GLN A 137 -10.75 -1.58 -17.30
CA GLN A 137 -11.86 -0.73 -16.89
C GLN A 137 -11.97 -0.61 -15.37
N CYS A 138 -11.84 -1.72 -14.63
CA CYS A 138 -11.82 -1.72 -13.17
C CYS A 138 -10.64 -0.90 -12.63
N ILE A 139 -9.44 -1.03 -13.21
CA ILE A 139 -8.28 -0.24 -12.81
C ILE A 139 -8.57 1.27 -12.95
N GLY A 140 -9.09 1.70 -14.11
CA GLY A 140 -9.45 3.10 -14.34
C GLY A 140 -10.53 3.58 -13.37
N LEU A 141 -11.57 2.77 -13.15
CA LEU A 141 -12.64 3.08 -12.21
C LEU A 141 -12.14 3.20 -10.77
N THR A 142 -11.24 2.33 -10.33
CA THR A 142 -10.61 2.40 -9.00
C THR A 142 -9.84 3.70 -8.84
N ILE A 143 -9.04 4.10 -9.83
CA ILE A 143 -8.29 5.37 -9.79
C ILE A 143 -9.24 6.56 -9.62
N VAL A 144 -10.25 6.67 -10.48
CA VAL A 144 -11.24 7.76 -10.43
C VAL A 144 -11.99 7.76 -9.11
N SER A 145 -12.41 6.59 -8.62
CA SER A 145 -13.14 6.48 -7.34
C SER A 145 -12.27 6.91 -6.17
N CYS A 146 -11.00 6.48 -6.12
CA CYS A 146 -10.07 6.89 -5.07
C CYS A 146 -9.78 8.40 -5.13
N LEU A 147 -9.63 8.99 -6.32
CA LEU A 147 -9.44 10.43 -6.50
C LEU A 147 -10.65 11.23 -5.96
N LEU A 148 -11.86 10.80 -6.28
CA LEU A 148 -13.09 11.47 -5.84
C LEU A 148 -13.29 11.35 -4.33
N VAL A 149 -13.08 10.16 -3.77
CA VAL A 149 -13.28 9.92 -2.32
C VAL A 149 -12.35 10.79 -1.48
N HIS A 150 -11.11 11.05 -1.92
CA HIS A 150 -10.15 11.85 -1.15
C HIS A 150 -10.23 13.37 -1.42
N ILE A 151 -11.20 13.85 -2.21
CA ILE A 151 -11.27 15.28 -2.59
C ILE A 151 -11.38 16.20 -1.37
N HIS A 152 -11.99 15.73 -0.28
CA HIS A 152 -12.11 16.47 0.98
C HIS A 152 -10.73 16.90 1.54
N VAL A 153 -9.65 16.16 1.26
CA VAL A 153 -8.30 16.50 1.73
C VAL A 153 -7.83 17.85 1.18
N LEU A 154 -8.18 18.18 -0.07
CA LEU A 154 -7.83 19.45 -0.71
C LEU A 154 -8.53 20.66 -0.07
N VAL A 155 -9.68 20.42 0.57
CA VAL A 155 -10.46 21.48 1.22
C VAL A 155 -9.89 21.78 2.60
N TYR A 156 -9.72 20.75 3.43
CA TYR A 156 -9.46 20.90 4.86
C TYR A 156 -7.99 20.98 5.28
N TYR A 157 -7.05 20.40 4.52
CA TYR A 157 -5.63 20.51 4.86
C TYR A 157 -5.11 21.92 4.57
N GLN A 158 -4.26 22.43 5.44
CA GLN A 158 -3.68 23.76 5.27
C GLN A 158 -2.24 23.81 5.79
N TYR A 159 -1.47 24.73 5.22
CA TYR A 159 -0.10 25.00 5.63
C TYR A 159 -0.06 26.23 6.53
N PHE A 160 0.28 26.06 7.80
CA PHE A 160 0.30 27.13 8.79
C PHE A 160 1.31 26.86 9.90
N TYR A 161 1.63 27.89 10.67
CA TYR A 161 2.53 27.80 11.81
C TYR A 161 1.86 27.13 13.01
N LYS A 162 2.56 26.18 13.63
CA LYS A 162 2.18 25.57 14.89
C LYS A 162 3.39 25.49 15.82
N LEU A 163 3.16 25.66 17.11
CA LEU A 163 4.19 25.44 18.13
C LEU A 163 4.58 23.96 18.14
N ASP A 164 5.88 23.72 17.99
CA ASP A 164 6.47 22.39 18.05
C ASP A 164 6.68 21.93 19.51
N VAL A 165 7.37 20.80 19.68
CA VAL A 165 7.67 20.22 20.99
C VAL A 165 8.66 21.08 21.79
N HIS A 166 9.46 21.90 21.11
CA HIS A 166 10.44 22.83 21.70
C HIS A 166 9.86 24.24 21.92
N ASN A 167 8.53 24.42 21.79
CA ASN A 167 7.85 25.72 21.80
C ASN A 167 8.38 26.71 20.74
N GLN A 168 8.92 26.19 19.64
CA GLN A 168 9.33 26.97 18.47
C GLN A 168 8.22 26.93 17.41
N LEU A 169 8.06 28.03 16.68
CA LEU A 169 7.14 28.10 15.55
C LEU A 169 7.72 27.27 14.40
N SER A 170 7.01 26.20 14.04
CA SER A 170 7.35 25.35 12.92
C SER A 170 6.20 25.28 11.93
N TRP A 171 6.53 25.25 10.64
CA TRP A 171 5.53 25.07 9.60
C TRP A 171 5.00 23.64 9.59
N THR A 172 3.69 23.48 9.55
CA THR A 172 3.07 22.16 9.48
C THR A 172 1.93 22.11 8.47
N CYS A 173 1.85 21.00 7.76
CA CYS A 173 0.76 20.69 6.85
C CYS A 173 -0.24 19.80 7.58
N THR A 174 -1.30 20.39 8.12
CA THR A 174 -2.32 19.69 8.91
C THR A 174 -3.66 20.41 8.85
N THR A 175 -4.64 19.93 9.60
CA THR A 175 -5.97 20.56 9.77
C THR A 175 -6.09 21.15 11.17
N ASN A 176 -6.77 22.29 11.29
CA ASN A 176 -7.15 22.89 12.58
C ASN A 176 -8.57 22.50 13.03
N ASP A 177 -9.34 21.84 12.16
CA ASP A 177 -10.72 21.44 12.43
C ASP A 177 -10.74 20.09 13.17
N THR A 178 -11.21 20.11 14.42
CA THR A 178 -11.32 18.92 15.29
C THR A 178 -12.37 17.93 14.80
N THR A 179 -13.49 18.41 14.26
CA THR A 179 -14.54 17.58 13.67
C THR A 179 -14.02 16.86 12.44
N TYR A 180 -13.31 17.58 11.56
CA TYR A 180 -12.68 16.96 10.39
C TYR A 180 -11.59 15.96 10.78
N ASN A 181 -10.78 16.23 11.81
CA ASN A 181 -9.79 15.27 12.31
C ASN A 181 -10.45 13.94 12.75
N MET A 182 -11.59 14.01 13.42
CA MET A 182 -12.36 12.84 13.82
C MET A 182 -12.93 12.09 12.61
N PHE A 183 -13.55 12.82 11.67
CA PHE A 183 -14.02 12.25 10.41
C PHE A 183 -12.87 11.54 9.66
N PHE A 184 -11.73 12.20 9.53
CA PHE A 184 -10.57 11.69 8.80
C PHE A 184 -10.00 10.44 9.45
N ALA A 185 -9.91 10.39 10.78
CA ALA A 185 -9.46 9.21 11.50
C ALA A 185 -10.40 8.00 11.31
N ILE A 186 -11.71 8.21 11.42
CA ILE A 186 -12.73 7.18 11.15
C ILE A 186 -12.65 6.73 9.68
N PHE A 187 -12.54 7.69 8.76
CA PHE A 187 -12.42 7.43 7.34
C PHE A 187 -11.20 6.56 7.02
N MET A 188 -10.03 6.92 7.55
CA MET A 188 -8.79 6.13 7.37
C MET A 188 -8.92 4.73 7.96
N LEU A 189 -9.44 4.59 9.19
CA LEU A 189 -9.62 3.28 9.79
C LEU A 189 -10.50 2.38 8.91
N ASN A 190 -11.64 2.88 8.46
CA ASN A 190 -12.60 2.10 7.70
C ASN A 190 -12.13 1.85 6.26
N PHE A 191 -11.86 2.91 5.50
CA PHE A 191 -11.60 2.82 4.07
C PHE A 191 -10.22 2.23 3.75
N TYR A 192 -9.25 2.42 4.63
CA TYR A 192 -7.86 2.00 4.38
C TYR A 192 -7.48 0.72 5.15
N SER A 193 -7.83 0.60 6.43
CA SER A 193 -7.35 -0.51 7.28
C SER A 193 -8.32 -1.66 7.48
N LEU A 194 -9.64 -1.42 7.45
CA LEU A 194 -10.62 -2.48 7.73
C LEU A 194 -11.31 -2.99 6.47
N LEU A 195 -11.89 -2.10 5.66
CA LEU A 195 -12.75 -2.49 4.54
C LEU A 195 -12.01 -3.32 3.49
N PRO A 196 -10.80 -2.96 3.01
CA PRO A 196 -10.12 -3.78 2.01
C PRO A 196 -9.76 -5.19 2.54
N PRO A 197 -9.13 -5.36 3.72
CA PRO A 197 -8.87 -6.69 4.27
C PRO A 197 -10.15 -7.51 4.54
N LEU A 198 -11.23 -6.88 5.02
CA LEU A 198 -12.51 -7.58 5.24
C LEU A 198 -13.10 -8.09 3.94
N LEU A 199 -13.17 -7.24 2.91
CA LEU A 199 -13.65 -7.63 1.58
C LEU A 199 -12.78 -8.74 0.99
N MET A 200 -11.46 -8.58 1.02
CA MET A 200 -10.53 -9.60 0.53
C MET A 200 -10.66 -10.93 1.29
N SER A 201 -10.91 -10.89 2.60
CA SER A 201 -11.11 -12.09 3.42
C SER A 201 -12.40 -12.81 3.05
N ILE A 202 -13.52 -12.08 2.92
CA ILE A 202 -14.80 -12.64 2.49
C ILE A 202 -14.66 -13.25 1.09
N LEU A 203 -14.09 -12.51 0.14
CA LEU A 203 -13.87 -12.96 -1.24
C LEU A 203 -12.93 -14.18 -1.28
N GLY A 204 -11.89 -14.21 -0.43
CA GLY A 204 -10.97 -15.33 -0.28
C GLY A 204 -11.67 -16.60 0.21
N ILE A 205 -12.51 -16.48 1.25
CA ILE A 205 -13.30 -17.60 1.78
C ILE A 205 -14.25 -18.14 0.71
N LEU A 206 -14.96 -17.27 -0.01
CA LEU A 206 -15.85 -17.65 -1.11
C LEU A 206 -15.08 -18.35 -2.25
N THR A 207 -13.90 -17.84 -2.59
CA THR A 207 -13.01 -18.47 -3.58
C THR A 207 -12.62 -19.89 -3.16
N LEU A 208 -12.27 -20.09 -1.88
CA LEU A 208 -11.93 -21.41 -1.35
C LEU A 208 -13.14 -22.37 -1.37
N LYS A 209 -14.35 -21.89 -1.04
CA LYS A 209 -15.59 -22.67 -1.16
C LYS A 209 -15.82 -23.12 -2.60
N ASN A 210 -15.72 -22.22 -3.57
CA ASN A 210 -15.88 -22.55 -4.99
C ASN A 210 -14.87 -23.59 -5.48
N ILE A 211 -13.61 -23.50 -5.04
CA ILE A 211 -12.57 -24.48 -5.39
C ILE A 211 -12.89 -25.85 -4.79
N ARG A 212 -13.33 -25.92 -3.53
CA ARG A 212 -13.70 -27.18 -2.88
C ARG A 212 -14.88 -27.84 -3.59
N GLN A 213 -15.94 -27.08 -3.88
CA GLN A 213 -17.10 -27.57 -4.62
C GLN A 213 -16.73 -28.05 -6.03
N SER A 214 -15.89 -27.30 -6.74
CA SER A 214 -15.44 -27.69 -8.08
C SER A 214 -14.55 -28.94 -8.08
N ARG A 215 -13.91 -29.29 -6.96
CA ARG A 215 -13.17 -30.57 -6.85
C ARG A 215 -14.10 -31.76 -6.57
N ILE A 216 -15.19 -31.54 -5.83
CA ILE A 216 -16.16 -32.58 -5.48
C ILE A 216 -17.04 -32.97 -6.69
N LEU A 217 -17.35 -32.01 -7.56
CA LEU A 217 -18.22 -32.22 -8.73
C LEU A 217 -17.50 -32.79 -9.96
N VAL A 218 -16.17 -32.91 -9.94
CA VAL A 218 -15.43 -33.60 -11.02
C VAL A 218 -15.59 -35.11 -10.81
N ASN A 219 -16.48 -35.70 -11.62
CA ASN A 219 -16.73 -37.13 -11.67
C ASN A 219 -15.42 -37.90 -12.01
N PRO A 220 -15.07 -38.98 -11.30
CA PRO A 220 -13.89 -39.79 -11.60
C PRO A 220 -13.90 -40.41 -13.01
N SER A 221 -15.08 -40.53 -13.61
CA SER A 221 -15.36 -41.21 -14.90
C SER A 221 -15.08 -40.36 -16.14
N THR A 222 -14.86 -39.05 -16.01
CA THR A 222 -14.41 -38.18 -17.12
C THR A 222 -12.97 -37.74 -16.86
N MET A 223 -12.00 -38.49 -17.41
CA MET A 223 -10.55 -38.27 -17.29
C MET A 223 -10.04 -37.02 -18.02
N THR A 224 -10.71 -35.87 -17.92
CA THR A 224 -10.10 -34.58 -18.22
C THR A 224 -10.21 -33.69 -17.00
N PRO A 225 -9.23 -33.75 -16.07
CA PRO A 225 -9.20 -32.82 -14.96
C PRO A 225 -9.09 -31.42 -15.57
N ILE A 226 -10.13 -30.60 -15.45
CA ILE A 226 -10.04 -29.17 -15.77
C ILE A 226 -8.86 -28.67 -14.93
N PRO A 227 -7.69 -28.36 -15.53
CA PRO A 227 -6.53 -28.11 -14.73
C PRO A 227 -6.78 -26.75 -14.09
N VAL A 228 -7.12 -26.75 -12.79
CA VAL A 228 -6.93 -25.57 -11.95
C VAL A 228 -5.41 -25.38 -11.91
N ARG A 229 -4.89 -24.70 -12.95
CA ARG A 229 -3.46 -24.50 -13.20
C ARG A 229 -2.78 -24.14 -11.90
N ARG A 230 -1.64 -24.77 -11.59
CA ARG A 230 -0.88 -24.51 -10.36
C ARG A 230 -0.60 -23.00 -10.15
N ASP A 231 -0.49 -22.23 -11.23
CA ASP A 231 -0.35 -20.77 -11.23
C ASP A 231 -1.52 -20.05 -10.55
N LYS A 232 -2.74 -20.53 -10.80
CA LYS A 232 -3.98 -19.99 -10.25
C LYS A 232 -4.04 -20.17 -8.72
N GLN A 233 -3.51 -21.27 -8.19
CA GLN A 233 -3.44 -21.50 -6.73
C GLN A 233 -2.36 -20.64 -6.06
N GLN A 234 -1.26 -20.35 -6.75
CA GLN A 234 -0.19 -19.49 -6.24
C GLN A 234 -0.66 -18.05 -6.06
N LEU A 235 -1.44 -17.53 -7.02
CA LEU A 235 -2.03 -16.19 -6.92
C LEU A 235 -3.01 -16.06 -5.74
N ILE A 236 -3.83 -17.08 -5.45
CA ILE A 236 -4.69 -17.08 -4.25
C ILE A 236 -3.86 -17.01 -2.98
N LYS A 237 -2.84 -17.86 -2.86
CA LYS A 237 -1.96 -17.86 -1.69
C LYS A 237 -1.27 -16.50 -1.52
N SER A 238 -0.85 -15.89 -2.64
CA SER A 238 -0.25 -14.56 -2.64
C SER A 238 -1.22 -13.49 -2.13
N LEU A 239 -2.48 -13.52 -2.57
CA LEU A 239 -3.52 -12.61 -2.08
C LEU A 239 -3.79 -12.84 -0.59
N SER A 240 -3.86 -14.08 -0.11
CA SER A 240 -4.09 -14.37 1.31
C SER A 240 -2.97 -13.82 2.20
N VAL A 241 -1.71 -13.95 1.80
CA VAL A 241 -0.58 -13.35 2.53
C VAL A 241 -0.59 -11.83 2.44
N GLN A 242 -0.96 -11.27 1.28
CA GLN A 242 -1.12 -9.82 1.12
C GLN A 242 -2.17 -9.24 2.07
N ILE A 243 -3.26 -9.96 2.35
CA ILE A 243 -4.27 -9.54 3.34
C ILE A 243 -3.64 -9.42 4.73
N LEU A 244 -2.90 -10.44 5.18
CA LEU A 244 -2.28 -10.45 6.50
C LEU A 244 -1.26 -9.31 6.64
N VAL A 245 -0.42 -9.13 5.63
CA VAL A 245 0.58 -8.05 5.61
C VAL A 245 -0.10 -6.68 5.61
N LEU A 246 -1.13 -6.49 4.78
CA LEU A 246 -1.89 -5.24 4.73
C LEU A 246 -2.52 -4.92 6.10
N SER A 247 -3.17 -5.90 6.74
CA SER A 247 -3.80 -5.70 8.04
C SER A 247 -2.77 -5.34 9.11
N ILE A 248 -1.71 -6.13 9.26
CA ILE A 248 -0.70 -5.94 10.31
C ILE A 248 0.02 -4.60 10.17
N LEU A 249 0.33 -4.19 8.93
CA LEU A 249 1.13 -2.99 8.68
C LEU A 249 0.33 -1.70 8.62
N THR A 250 -0.99 -1.75 8.37
CA THR A 250 -1.82 -0.53 8.25
C THR A 250 -2.63 -0.20 9.49
N ILE A 251 -3.05 -1.21 10.28
CA ILE A 251 -3.84 -1.00 11.50
C ILE A 251 -3.13 -0.05 12.49
N PRO A 252 -1.81 -0.19 12.78
CA PRO A 252 -1.14 0.70 13.73
C PRO A 252 -1.23 2.18 13.34
N HIS A 253 -1.13 2.48 12.04
CA HIS A 253 -1.24 3.86 11.53
C HIS A 253 -2.66 4.41 11.71
N SER A 254 -3.69 3.60 11.43
CA SER A 254 -5.08 4.04 11.64
C SER A 254 -5.43 4.20 13.12
N CYS A 255 -4.93 3.31 13.99
CA CYS A 255 -5.07 3.46 15.44
C CYS A 255 -4.38 4.73 15.96
N TYR A 256 -3.21 5.08 15.42
CA TYR A 256 -2.54 6.33 15.75
C TYR A 256 -3.41 7.55 15.44
N TRP A 257 -3.97 7.64 14.22
CA TRP A 257 -4.82 8.77 13.84
C TRP A 257 -6.09 8.84 14.68
N MET A 258 -6.66 7.69 15.05
CA MET A 258 -7.79 7.61 15.96
C MET A 258 -7.45 8.17 17.34
N TYR A 259 -6.31 7.77 17.90
CA TYR A 259 -5.81 8.28 19.17
C TYR A 259 -5.62 9.81 19.14
N ILE A 260 -4.98 10.34 18.09
CA ILE A 260 -4.78 11.78 17.93
C ILE A 260 -6.11 12.53 17.79
N ALA A 261 -7.07 11.99 17.03
CA ALA A 261 -8.38 12.60 16.88
C ALA A 261 -9.14 12.69 18.21
N PHE A 262 -9.20 11.61 18.99
CA PHE A 262 -9.87 11.60 20.30
C PHE A 262 -9.24 12.54 21.31
N THR A 263 -7.91 12.66 21.26
CA THR A 263 -7.16 13.48 22.22
C THR A 263 -6.96 14.92 21.73
N SER A 264 -7.49 15.28 20.56
CA SER A 264 -7.34 16.61 19.96
C SER A 264 -8.00 17.71 20.77
N THR A 265 -9.11 17.43 21.45
CA THR A 265 -9.83 18.37 22.34
C THR A 265 -9.05 18.70 23.62
N GLN A 266 -8.12 17.84 24.01
CA GLN A 266 -7.26 18.00 25.20
C GLN A 266 -5.84 18.44 24.84
N SER A 267 -5.59 18.86 23.59
CA SER A 267 -4.24 19.16 23.10
C SER A 267 -3.48 20.17 23.96
N SER A 268 -4.18 21.16 24.54
CA SER A 268 -3.58 22.19 25.41
C SER A 268 -3.20 21.66 26.80
N ALA A 269 -3.75 20.53 27.23
CA ALA A 269 -3.46 19.91 28.53
C ALA A 269 -2.35 18.83 28.45
N LYS A 270 -1.91 18.45 27.24
CA LYS A 270 -0.88 17.43 27.06
C LYS A 270 0.50 17.95 27.45
N SER A 271 1.24 17.16 28.22
CA SER A 271 2.64 17.46 28.51
C SER A 271 3.50 17.44 27.24
N VAL A 272 4.60 18.19 27.28
CA VAL A 272 5.58 18.23 26.18
C VAL A 272 6.14 16.83 25.87
N SER A 273 6.39 16.02 26.91
CA SER A 273 6.91 14.65 26.75
C SER A 273 5.94 13.73 26.00
N VAL A 274 4.63 13.87 26.23
CA VAL A 274 3.62 13.08 25.50
C VAL A 274 3.63 13.43 24.01
N ARG A 275 3.72 14.72 23.66
CA ARG A 275 3.81 15.16 22.26
C ARG A 275 5.07 14.64 21.55
N ALA A 276 6.19 14.55 22.27
CA ALA A 276 7.43 13.97 21.74
C ALA A 276 7.25 12.48 21.40
N TRP A 277 6.64 11.70 22.29
CA TRP A 277 6.32 10.29 22.03
C TRP A 277 5.34 10.11 20.88
N GLU A 278 4.29 10.94 20.81
CA GLU A 278 3.33 10.90 19.70
C GLU A 278 4.01 11.14 18.35
N LYS A 279 4.93 12.10 18.28
CA LYS A 279 5.73 12.36 17.08
C LYS A 279 6.62 11.17 16.75
N PHE A 280 7.34 10.60 17.72
CA PHE A 280 8.19 9.44 17.50
C PHE A 280 7.40 8.20 17.02
N ILE A 281 6.28 7.89 17.66
CA ILE A 281 5.38 6.78 17.29
C ILE A 281 4.85 6.98 15.86
N LEU A 282 4.53 8.22 15.47
CA LEU A 282 4.11 8.54 14.10
C LEU A 282 5.16 8.09 13.06
N HIS A 283 6.45 8.31 13.32
CA HIS A 283 7.49 7.85 12.40
C HIS A 283 7.53 6.32 12.31
N ILE A 284 7.36 5.60 13.42
CA ILE A 284 7.32 4.12 13.45
C ILE A 284 6.13 3.60 12.64
N VAL A 285 4.90 4.06 12.92
CA VAL A 285 3.70 3.56 12.23
C VAL A 285 3.71 3.93 10.75
N ARG A 286 4.31 5.07 10.37
CA ARG A 286 4.52 5.43 8.97
C ARG A 286 5.55 4.50 8.31
N VAL A 287 6.64 4.14 8.98
CA VAL A 287 7.59 3.15 8.45
C VAL A 287 6.88 1.83 8.13
N LEU A 288 6.08 1.30 9.07
CA LEU A 288 5.29 0.08 8.84
C LEU A 288 4.36 0.22 7.64
N LEU A 289 3.70 1.37 7.51
CA LEU A 289 2.85 1.70 6.38
C LEU A 289 3.61 1.62 5.05
N TYR A 290 4.82 2.19 4.95
CA TYR A 290 5.61 2.15 3.71
C TYR A 290 6.15 0.74 3.39
N VAL A 291 6.48 -0.08 4.41
CA VAL A 291 6.86 -1.48 4.21
C VAL A 291 5.77 -2.27 3.47
N ASN A 292 4.49 -1.98 3.73
CA ASN A 292 3.37 -2.62 3.04
C ASN A 292 3.47 -2.46 1.51
N TYR A 293 3.83 -1.27 1.02
CA TYR A 293 3.94 -0.97 -0.41
C TYR A 293 5.21 -1.56 -1.06
N GLY A 294 6.24 -1.88 -0.27
CA GLY A 294 7.42 -2.63 -0.71
C GLY A 294 7.23 -4.15 -0.67
N SER A 295 6.25 -4.65 0.09
CA SER A 295 6.13 -6.08 0.42
C SER A 295 5.77 -6.99 -0.77
N SER A 296 5.08 -6.48 -1.79
CA SER A 296 4.43 -7.32 -2.79
C SER A 296 5.41 -8.18 -3.60
N PHE A 297 6.57 -7.63 -3.95
CA PHE A 297 7.64 -8.39 -4.63
C PHE A 297 8.11 -9.58 -3.80
N TYR A 298 8.42 -9.35 -2.52
CA TYR A 298 8.90 -10.39 -1.62
C TYR A 298 7.86 -11.48 -1.39
N ILE A 299 6.60 -11.10 -1.25
CA ILE A 299 5.47 -12.03 -1.12
C ILE A 299 5.39 -12.92 -2.37
N GLN A 300 5.45 -12.34 -3.56
CA GLN A 300 5.38 -13.10 -4.82
C GLN A 300 6.59 -14.00 -5.03
N LEU A 301 7.79 -13.52 -4.67
CA LEU A 301 9.01 -14.31 -4.71
C LEU A 301 8.93 -15.54 -3.80
N CYS A 302 8.38 -15.39 -2.59
CA CYS A 302 8.23 -16.51 -1.64
C CYS A 302 7.11 -17.50 -2.04
N ILE A 303 6.03 -17.03 -2.65
CA ILE A 303 4.83 -17.85 -2.85
C ILE A 303 4.72 -18.43 -4.27
N SER A 304 5.04 -17.65 -5.30
CA SER A 304 4.77 -17.99 -6.69
C SER A 304 5.98 -18.62 -7.36
N LYS A 305 5.91 -19.94 -7.62
CA LYS A 305 6.92 -20.67 -8.40
C LYS A 305 7.05 -20.11 -9.81
N THR A 306 5.94 -19.69 -10.41
CA THR A 306 5.91 -19.15 -11.77
C THR A 306 6.56 -17.77 -11.80
N PHE A 307 6.32 -16.94 -10.78
CA PHE A 307 7.03 -15.68 -10.61
C PHE A 307 8.54 -15.89 -10.44
N ARG A 308 8.96 -16.82 -9.56
CA ARG A 308 10.38 -17.16 -9.38
C ARG A 308 11.07 -17.60 -10.66
N ARG A 309 10.41 -18.44 -11.48
CA ARG A 309 10.96 -18.88 -12.78
C ARG A 309 11.18 -17.71 -13.72
N GLU A 310 10.24 -16.78 -13.79
CA GLU A 310 10.39 -15.59 -14.64
C GLU A 310 11.47 -14.64 -14.11
N PHE A 311 11.59 -14.51 -12.79
CA PHE A 311 12.68 -13.77 -12.14
C PHE A 311 14.05 -14.37 -12.47
N VAL A 312 14.24 -15.69 -12.30
CA VAL A 312 15.50 -16.37 -12.65
C VAL A 312 15.85 -16.16 -14.12
N LYS A 313 14.88 -16.26 -15.05
CA LYS A 313 15.11 -15.95 -16.46
C LYS A 313 15.58 -14.51 -16.72
N ILE A 314 15.12 -13.53 -15.93
CA ILE A 314 15.61 -12.14 -16.03
C ILE A 314 17.08 -12.11 -15.62
N VAL A 315 17.39 -12.67 -14.46
CA VAL A 315 18.76 -12.72 -13.93
C VAL A 315 19.70 -13.43 -14.91
N ASP A 316 19.31 -14.59 -15.43
CA ASP A 316 20.08 -15.37 -16.41
C ASP A 316 20.30 -14.65 -17.74
N ASN A 317 19.34 -13.80 -18.17
CA ASN A 317 19.51 -13.00 -19.38
C ASN A 317 20.48 -11.84 -19.15
N ILE A 318 20.40 -11.19 -17.98
CA ILE A 318 21.32 -10.11 -17.60
C ILE A 318 22.73 -10.67 -17.48
N THR A 319 22.94 -11.76 -16.75
CA THR A 319 24.28 -12.37 -16.57
C THR A 319 24.89 -12.83 -17.89
N ARG A 320 24.10 -13.41 -18.80
CA ARG A 320 24.57 -13.76 -20.15
C ARG A 320 24.96 -12.54 -20.97
N HIS A 321 24.19 -11.46 -20.90
CA HIS A 321 24.54 -10.22 -21.59
C HIS A 321 25.86 -9.64 -21.07
N TRP A 322 26.04 -9.57 -19.74
CA TRP A 322 27.27 -9.11 -19.13
C TRP A 322 28.49 -9.99 -19.46
N ARG A 323 28.33 -11.31 -19.52
CA ARG A 323 29.39 -12.23 -19.94
C ARG A 323 29.79 -12.08 -21.41
N ASN A 324 28.90 -11.59 -22.28
CA ASN A 324 29.23 -11.33 -23.68
C ASN A 324 29.93 -9.98 -23.89
N PHE A 325 29.96 -9.11 -22.87
CA PHE A 325 30.61 -7.79 -22.91
C PHE A 325 32.05 -7.81 -22.35
N PHE A 326 32.45 -8.87 -21.64
CA PHE A 326 33.77 -9.08 -21.06
C PHE A 326 34.41 -10.35 -21.62
#